data_AF-A0A933E8H2-F1
#
_entry.id   AF-A0A933E8H2-F1
#
_cell.length_a   1.000
_cell.length_b   1.000
_cell.length_c   1.000
_cell.angle_alpha   90.00
_cell.angle_beta   90.00
_cell.angle_gamma   90.00
#
_symmetry.space_group_name_H-M   'P 1'
#
loop_
_entity.id
_entity.type
_entity.pdbx_description
1 polymer ?
#
loop_
_entity_poly.entity_id
_entity_poly.type
_entity_poly.pdbx_seq_one_letter_code
_entity_poly.pdbx_strand_id
1 'polypeptide(L)'
;ALGSHYGGVCLAGAGAGAIHALAYPLGSRFHIPHGVSNSLMFSHVMKWNFEAAPAKFARIARILGEKTEGLGEREAAGRSVGAVERLCRDCGVPTRLSEVGVPAHVIPELAEAAFKTQQRLLGFNPRKLTQEDIEAIYRAAA
;
A
#
# COMPACT_ATOMS: atom_id res chain seq x y z
N ALA A 1 0.97 -8.34 -19.88
CA ALA A 1 -0.41 -8.27 -20.39
C ALA A 1 -1.39 -9.11 -19.56
N LEU A 2 -1.21 -10.44 -19.44
CA LEU A 2 -2.16 -11.29 -18.69
C LEU A 2 -2.21 -10.97 -17.18
N GLY A 3 -1.06 -10.73 -16.54
CA GLY A 3 -1.02 -10.39 -15.11
C GLY A 3 -1.83 -9.13 -14.77
N SER A 4 -1.69 -8.07 -15.56
CA SER A 4 -2.48 -6.84 -15.38
C SER A 4 -3.96 -7.03 -15.68
N HIS A 5 -4.31 -7.88 -16.66
CA HIS A 5 -5.71 -8.22 -16.96
C HIS A 5 -6.39 -8.93 -15.78
N TYR A 6 -5.77 -9.99 -15.23
CA TYR A 6 -6.31 -10.69 -14.06
C TYR A 6 -6.35 -9.78 -12.82
N GLY A 7 -5.37 -8.89 -12.65
CA GLY A 7 -5.40 -7.85 -11.62
C GLY A 7 -6.65 -6.97 -11.73
N GLY A 8 -7.01 -6.53 -12.93
CA GLY A 8 -8.23 -5.76 -13.19
C GLY A 8 -9.51 -6.54 -12.87
N VAL A 9 -9.57 -7.83 -13.23
CA VAL A 9 -10.71 -8.71 -12.90
C VAL A 9 -10.88 -8.84 -11.38
N CYS A 10 -9.79 -9.00 -10.63
CA CYS A 10 -9.83 -9.03 -9.17
C CYS A 10 -10.32 -7.71 -8.58
N LEU A 11 -9.81 -6.57 -9.06
CA LEU A 11 -10.21 -5.24 -8.57
C LEU A 11 -11.69 -4.95 -8.86
N ALA A 12 -12.21 -5.39 -10.00
CA ALA A 12 -13.62 -5.20 -10.35
C ALA A 12 -14.57 -5.96 -9.40
N GLY A 13 -14.18 -7.16 -8.95
CA GLY A 13 -14.99 -7.97 -8.04
C GLY A 13 -14.80 -7.66 -6.55
N ALA A 14 -13.57 -7.38 -6.11
CA ALA A 14 -13.24 -7.23 -4.69
C ALA A 14 -13.04 -5.77 -4.25
N GLY A 15 -12.90 -4.84 -5.19
CA GLY A 15 -12.45 -3.48 -4.91
C GLY A 15 -10.94 -3.38 -4.63
N ALA A 16 -10.48 -2.15 -4.39
CA ALA A 16 -9.13 -1.86 -3.90
C ALA A 16 -9.17 -1.51 -2.40
N GLY A 17 -8.01 -1.36 -1.77
CA GLY A 17 -7.90 -1.04 -0.34
C GLY A 17 -7.19 0.29 -0.06
N ALA A 18 -6.59 0.38 1.13
CA ALA A 18 -5.96 1.60 1.63
C ALA A 18 -4.81 2.12 0.75
N ILE A 19 -4.09 1.26 0.01
CA ILE A 19 -3.03 1.72 -0.91
C ILE A 19 -3.60 2.71 -1.93
N HIS A 20 -4.74 2.38 -2.57
CA HIS A 20 -5.38 3.29 -3.52
C HIS A 20 -6.01 4.49 -2.81
N ALA A 21 -6.60 4.28 -1.63
CA ALA A 21 -7.20 5.36 -0.84
C ALA A 21 -6.19 6.46 -0.50
N LEU A 22 -4.97 6.09 -0.12
CA LEU A 22 -3.89 7.03 0.19
C LEU A 22 -3.16 7.53 -1.07
N ALA A 23 -3.21 6.78 -2.18
CA ALA A 23 -2.64 7.24 -3.44
C ALA A 23 -3.46 8.37 -4.11
N TYR A 24 -4.77 8.43 -3.92
CA TYR A 24 -5.60 9.42 -4.60
C TYR A 24 -5.32 10.88 -4.22
N PRO A 25 -5.22 11.26 -2.93
CA PRO A 25 -4.88 12.63 -2.56
C PRO A 25 -3.52 13.10 -3.10
N LEU A 26 -2.55 12.18 -3.20
CA LEU A 26 -1.24 12.45 -3.80
C LEU A 26 -1.40 12.81 -5.29
N GLY A 27 -2.14 12.00 -6.03
CA GLY A 27 -2.40 12.25 -7.46
C GLY A 27 -3.20 13.52 -7.72
N SER A 28 -4.23 13.81 -6.92
CA SER A 28 -5.07 14.98 -7.11
C SER A 28 -4.37 16.30 -6.76
N ARG A 29 -3.50 16.30 -5.74
CA ARG A 29 -2.87 17.52 -5.23
C ARG A 29 -1.52 17.82 -5.89
N PHE A 30 -0.74 16.79 -6.19
CA PHE A 30 0.63 16.93 -6.69
C PHE A 30 0.79 16.45 -8.13
N HIS A 31 -0.30 16.04 -8.80
CA HIS A 31 -0.29 15.53 -10.17
C HIS A 31 0.67 14.35 -10.38
N ILE A 32 0.89 13.55 -9.33
CA ILE A 32 1.74 12.36 -9.37
C ILE A 32 1.00 11.27 -10.18
N PRO A 33 1.65 10.62 -11.17
CA PRO A 33 1.04 9.55 -11.94
C PRO A 33 0.52 8.43 -11.04
N HIS A 34 -0.66 7.88 -11.37
CA HIS A 34 -1.36 6.96 -10.46
C HIS A 34 -0.52 5.74 -10.02
N GLY A 35 0.23 5.12 -10.94
CA GLY A 35 1.12 4.00 -10.61
C GLY A 35 2.22 4.40 -9.62
N VAL A 36 2.76 5.60 -9.77
CA VAL A 36 3.75 6.18 -8.87
C VAL A 36 3.12 6.49 -7.51
N SER A 37 1.93 7.08 -7.45
CA SER A 37 1.24 7.32 -6.17
C SER A 37 1.00 6.02 -5.39
N ASN A 38 0.73 4.90 -6.07
CA ASN A 38 0.60 3.60 -5.42
C ASN A 38 1.95 3.07 -4.92
N SER A 39 3.05 3.20 -5.70
CA SER A 39 4.39 2.75 -5.29
C SER A 39 4.86 3.38 -3.98
N LEU A 40 4.54 4.66 -3.79
CA LEU A 40 4.83 5.40 -2.56
C LEU A 40 4.14 4.80 -1.33
N MET A 41 2.98 4.17 -1.48
CA MET A 41 2.14 3.72 -0.37
C MET A 41 2.17 2.21 -0.12
N PHE A 42 2.63 1.40 -1.09
CA PHE A 42 2.56 -0.07 -1.04
C PHE A 42 3.11 -0.66 0.26
N SER A 43 4.40 -0.47 0.52
CA SER A 43 5.07 -1.11 1.66
C SER A 43 4.54 -0.62 2.99
N HIS A 44 4.27 0.69 3.10
CA HIS A 44 3.80 1.34 4.31
C HIS A 44 2.41 0.85 4.70
N VAL A 45 1.46 0.75 3.76
CA VAL A 45 0.13 0.19 4.03
C VAL A 45 0.19 -1.32 4.29
N MET A 46 1.03 -2.05 3.55
CA MET A 46 1.17 -3.50 3.77
C MET A 46 1.66 -3.83 5.18
N LYS A 47 2.56 -3.04 5.76
CA LYS A 47 3.03 -3.17 7.16
C LYS A 47 1.90 -3.16 8.19
N TRP A 48 0.83 -2.41 7.92
CA TRP A 48 -0.34 -2.36 8.79
C TRP A 48 -1.32 -3.50 8.51
N ASN A 49 -1.49 -3.84 7.23
CA ASN A 49 -2.51 -4.79 6.78
C ASN A 49 -2.13 -6.26 7.02
N PHE A 50 -0.84 -6.61 7.00
CA PHE A 50 -0.45 -8.01 7.16
C PHE A 50 -0.83 -8.58 8.53
N GLU A 51 -0.92 -7.73 9.56
CA GLU A 51 -1.35 -8.15 10.90
C GLU A 51 -2.81 -8.60 10.95
N ALA A 52 -3.66 -8.00 10.12
CA ALA A 52 -5.09 -8.34 10.04
C ALA A 52 -5.37 -9.56 9.15
N ALA A 53 -4.43 -9.93 8.27
CA ALA A 53 -4.60 -11.05 7.34
C ALA A 53 -3.29 -11.85 7.11
N PRO A 54 -2.63 -12.35 8.18
CA PRO A 54 -1.28 -12.91 8.08
C PRO A 54 -1.20 -14.09 7.10
N ALA A 55 -2.17 -15.01 7.12
CA ALA A 55 -2.21 -16.13 6.18
C ALA A 55 -2.26 -15.68 4.70
N LYS A 56 -3.01 -14.62 4.37
CA LYS A 56 -3.08 -14.08 3.00
C LYS A 56 -1.74 -13.47 2.57
N PHE A 57 -1.10 -12.70 3.45
CA PHE A 57 0.19 -12.07 3.18
C PHE A 57 1.34 -13.09 3.13
N ALA A 58 1.29 -14.14 3.95
CA ALA A 58 2.24 -15.26 3.88
C ALA A 58 2.13 -16.00 2.53
N ARG A 59 0.92 -16.12 1.97
CA ARG A 59 0.72 -16.64 0.61
C ARG A 59 1.30 -15.70 -0.46
N ILE A 60 1.14 -14.38 -0.30
CA ILE A 60 1.77 -13.40 -1.19
C ILE A 60 3.30 -13.54 -1.15
N ALA A 61 3.90 -13.65 0.03
CA ALA A 61 5.35 -13.85 0.18
C ALA A 61 5.83 -15.09 -0.61
N ARG A 62 5.15 -16.23 -0.46
CA ARG A 62 5.44 -17.46 -1.23
C ARG A 62 5.35 -17.26 -2.73
N ILE A 63 4.30 -16.60 -3.21
CA ILE A 63 4.10 -16.33 -4.65
C ILE A 63 5.20 -15.42 -5.20
N LEU A 64 5.70 -14.48 -4.38
CA LEU A 64 6.80 -13.59 -4.75
C LEU A 64 8.19 -14.24 -4.62
N GLY A 65 8.26 -15.54 -4.27
CA GLY A 65 9.51 -16.30 -4.21
C GLY A 65 10.24 -16.19 -2.86
N GLU A 66 9.60 -15.67 -1.82
CA GLU A 66 10.20 -15.64 -0.49
C GLU A 66 10.26 -17.03 0.12
N LYS A 67 11.39 -17.35 0.75
CA LYS A 67 11.51 -18.54 1.62
C LYS A 67 10.61 -18.33 2.83
N THR A 68 9.66 -19.23 3.06
CA THR A 68 8.70 -19.11 4.19
C THR A 68 8.59 -20.42 4.98
N GLU A 69 9.32 -21.45 4.58
CA GLU A 69 9.35 -22.76 5.20
C GLU A 69 9.87 -22.64 6.64
N GLY A 70 9.14 -23.28 7.57
CA GLY A 70 9.48 -23.27 9.00
C GLY A 70 9.15 -21.96 9.74
N LEU A 71 8.64 -20.93 9.05
CA LEU A 71 8.26 -19.67 9.68
C LEU A 71 6.83 -19.69 10.20
N GLY A 72 6.58 -18.95 11.28
CA GLY A 72 5.22 -18.62 11.69
C GLY A 72 4.53 -17.71 10.66
N GLU A 73 3.21 -17.77 10.57
CA GLU A 73 2.44 -17.03 9.56
C GLU A 73 2.74 -15.52 9.56
N ARG A 74 2.89 -14.90 10.74
CA ARG A 74 3.18 -13.46 10.86
C ARG A 74 4.56 -13.10 10.30
N GLU A 75 5.57 -13.95 10.53
CA GLU A 75 6.91 -13.73 10.01
C GLU A 75 6.94 -13.92 8.49
N ALA A 76 6.30 -14.98 7.99
CA ALA A 76 6.12 -15.22 6.56
C ALA A 76 5.36 -14.06 5.89
N ALA A 77 4.32 -13.53 6.55
CA ALA A 77 3.57 -12.38 6.08
C ALA A 77 4.44 -11.13 5.97
N GLY A 78 5.30 -10.86 6.96
CA GLY A 78 6.25 -9.76 6.94
C GLY A 78 7.20 -9.80 5.72
N ARG A 79 7.59 -10.99 5.26
CA ARG A 79 8.45 -11.14 4.06
C ARG A 79 7.80 -10.61 2.79
N SER A 80 6.47 -10.62 2.68
CA SER A 80 5.77 -10.04 1.52
C SER A 80 6.00 -8.53 1.38
N VAL A 81 6.14 -7.80 2.49
CA VAL A 81 6.45 -6.37 2.49
C VAL A 81 7.81 -6.13 1.85
N GLY A 82 8.83 -6.85 2.34
CA GLY A 82 10.19 -6.74 1.81
C GLY A 82 10.27 -7.16 0.34
N ALA A 83 9.52 -8.17 -0.08
CA ALA A 83 9.45 -8.59 -1.49
C ALA A 83 8.88 -7.49 -2.39
N VAL A 84 7.81 -6.80 -1.97
CA VAL A 84 7.24 -5.68 -2.72
C VAL A 84 8.15 -4.46 -2.72
N GLU A 85 8.81 -4.14 -1.59
CA GLU A 85 9.83 -3.06 -1.55
C GLU A 85 10.98 -3.33 -2.54
N ARG A 86 11.46 -4.58 -2.62
CA ARG A 86 12.47 -4.97 -3.61
C ARG A 86 11.95 -4.83 -5.04
N LEU A 87 10.75 -5.32 -5.32
CA LEU A 87 10.13 -5.21 -6.64
C LEU A 87 9.99 -3.75 -7.09
N CYS A 88 9.53 -2.85 -6.22
CA CYS A 88 9.44 -1.42 -6.53
C CYS A 88 10.81 -0.83 -6.92
N ARG A 89 11.85 -1.15 -6.14
CA ARG A 89 13.22 -0.70 -6.43
C ARG A 89 13.74 -1.28 -7.74
N ASP A 90 13.52 -2.55 -8.01
CA ASP A 90 13.97 -3.22 -9.22
C ASP A 90 13.25 -2.66 -10.47
N CYS A 91 12.01 -2.18 -10.32
CA CYS A 91 11.29 -1.44 -11.35
C CYS A 91 11.68 0.04 -11.47
N GLY A 92 12.54 0.57 -10.59
CA GLY A 92 12.96 1.97 -10.60
C GLY A 92 11.85 2.97 -10.26
N VAL A 93 10.81 2.55 -9.52
CA VAL A 93 9.74 3.45 -9.08
C VAL A 93 10.06 4.03 -7.69
N PRO A 94 9.72 5.30 -7.43
CA PRO A 94 10.00 5.91 -6.13
C PRO A 94 9.13 5.26 -5.05
N THR A 95 9.65 5.24 -3.83
CA THR A 95 9.00 4.60 -2.67
C THR A 95 8.78 5.54 -1.50
N ARG A 96 9.30 6.77 -1.57
CA ARG A 96 9.14 7.82 -0.56
C ARG A 96 8.55 9.09 -1.15
N LEU A 97 7.73 9.76 -0.35
CA LEU A 97 7.09 11.04 -0.68
C LEU A 97 8.14 12.13 -1.01
N SER A 98 9.26 12.14 -0.31
CA SER A 98 10.39 13.04 -0.58
C SER A 98 11.02 12.87 -1.97
N GLU A 99 11.00 11.66 -2.55
CA GLU A 99 11.54 11.41 -3.91
C GLU A 99 10.71 12.10 -5.00
N VAL A 100 9.46 12.45 -4.70
CA VAL A 100 8.53 13.12 -5.63
C VAL A 100 8.15 14.53 -5.17
N GLY A 101 8.91 15.08 -4.21
CA GLY A 101 8.75 16.47 -3.78
C GLY A 101 7.51 16.75 -2.93
N VAL A 102 6.91 15.75 -2.30
CA VAL A 102 5.77 15.95 -1.38
C VAL A 102 6.30 16.37 0.00
N PRO A 103 5.99 17.58 0.49
CA PRO A 103 6.57 18.09 1.73
C PRO A 103 5.85 17.52 2.97
N ALA A 104 6.62 17.15 4.00
CA ALA A 104 6.08 16.48 5.19
C ALA A 104 5.02 17.28 5.97
N HIS A 105 5.01 18.61 5.87
CA HIS A 105 4.03 19.44 6.56
C HIS A 105 2.60 19.29 6.02
N VAL A 106 2.42 18.78 4.80
CA VAL A 106 1.08 18.55 4.21
C VAL A 106 0.46 17.21 4.60
N ILE A 107 1.21 16.36 5.33
CA ILE A 107 0.76 15.02 5.70
C ILE A 107 -0.58 15.00 6.46
N PRO A 108 -0.82 15.89 7.46
CA PRO A 108 -2.12 15.93 8.14
C PRO A 108 -3.28 16.17 7.17
N GLU A 109 -3.12 17.08 6.21
CA GLU A 109 -4.14 17.38 5.20
C GLU A 109 -4.35 16.20 4.22
N LEU A 110 -3.29 15.48 3.85
CA LEU A 110 -3.38 14.28 3.02
C LEU A 110 -4.11 13.15 3.76
N ALA A 111 -3.86 12.98 5.06
CA ALA A 111 -4.50 11.99 5.90
C ALA A 111 -6.00 12.30 6.06
N GLU A 112 -6.34 13.55 6.36
CA GLU A 112 -7.72 14.01 6.43
C GLU A 112 -8.46 13.82 5.10
N ALA A 113 -7.85 14.22 3.97
CA ALA A 113 -8.45 14.07 2.65
C ALA A 113 -8.68 12.59 2.30
N ALA A 114 -7.69 11.71 2.53
CA ALA A 114 -7.83 10.27 2.34
C ALA A 114 -8.96 9.70 3.19
N PHE A 115 -8.98 10.04 4.48
CA PHE A 115 -10.00 9.58 5.40
C PHE A 115 -11.40 10.05 4.95
N LYS A 116 -11.62 11.35 4.75
CA LYS A 116 -12.95 11.87 4.42
C LYS A 116 -13.47 11.41 3.05
N THR A 117 -12.61 11.35 2.03
CA THR A 117 -13.07 11.17 0.64
C THR A 117 -13.01 9.73 0.14
N GLN A 118 -12.22 8.85 0.78
CA GLN A 118 -11.98 7.48 0.28
C GLN A 118 -12.59 6.39 1.16
N GLN A 119 -13.67 6.71 1.88
CA GLN A 119 -14.36 5.79 2.80
C GLN A 119 -14.76 4.46 2.14
N ARG A 120 -15.15 4.47 0.87
CA ARG A 120 -15.46 3.23 0.12
C ARG A 120 -14.25 2.29 0.02
N LEU A 121 -13.07 2.81 -0.33
CA LEU A 121 -11.85 2.01 -0.44
C LEU A 121 -11.30 1.60 0.93
N LEU A 122 -11.38 2.50 1.91
CA LEU A 122 -11.03 2.19 3.30
C LEU A 122 -11.93 1.09 3.87
N GLY A 123 -13.21 1.05 3.49
CA GLY A 123 -14.16 0.00 3.89
C GLY A 123 -13.85 -1.39 3.34
N PHE A 124 -13.11 -1.50 2.23
CA PHE A 124 -12.62 -2.77 1.69
C PHE A 124 -11.27 -3.21 2.29
N ASN A 125 -10.61 -2.33 3.05
CA ASN A 125 -9.30 -2.63 3.62
C ASN A 125 -9.44 -3.68 4.74
N PRO A 126 -8.56 -4.71 4.83
CA PRO A 126 -8.70 -5.78 5.82
C PRO A 126 -8.54 -5.29 7.27
N ARG A 127 -7.92 -4.12 7.46
CA ARG A 127 -7.79 -3.44 8.75
C ARG A 127 -8.56 -2.12 8.68
N LYS A 128 -9.44 -1.86 9.64
CA LYS A 128 -10.03 -0.53 9.79
C LYS A 128 -8.93 0.44 10.23
N LEU A 129 -8.76 1.53 9.48
CA LEU A 129 -7.77 2.58 9.77
C LEU A 129 -8.50 3.83 10.27
N THR A 130 -8.00 4.43 11.34
CA THR A 130 -8.40 5.78 11.75
C THR A 130 -7.66 6.85 10.94
N GLN A 131 -8.05 8.11 11.08
CA GLN A 131 -7.31 9.21 10.45
C GLN A 131 -5.86 9.29 10.98
N GLU A 132 -5.67 9.02 12.28
CA GLU A 132 -4.35 8.99 12.92
C GLU A 132 -3.48 7.85 12.38
N ASP A 133 -4.06 6.66 12.16
CA ASP A 133 -3.35 5.54 11.51
C ASP A 133 -2.90 5.93 10.09
N ILE A 134 -3.78 6.57 9.33
CA ILE A 134 -3.47 7.04 7.97
C ILE A 134 -2.35 8.07 8.00
N GLU A 135 -2.38 9.02 8.94
CA GLU A 135 -1.32 10.00 9.11
C GLU A 135 0.02 9.32 9.46
N ALA A 136 0.01 8.34 10.36
CA ALA A 136 1.20 7.56 10.70
C ALA A 136 1.76 6.82 9.47
N ILE A 137 0.91 6.28 8.60
CA ILE A 137 1.32 5.66 7.33
C ILE A 137 2.01 6.68 6.41
N TYR A 138 1.42 7.86 6.21
CA TYR A 138 2.04 8.90 5.40
C TYR A 138 3.37 9.40 6.00
N ARG A 139 3.45 9.54 7.33
CA ARG A 139 4.71 9.90 8.03
C ARG A 139 5.79 8.85 7.85
N ALA A 140 5.44 7.57 7.85
CA ALA A 140 6.39 6.50 7.58
C ALA A 140 6.90 6.53 6.13
N ALA A 141 6.10 7.06 5.20
CA ALA A 141 6.43 7.22 3.78
C ALA A 141 7.13 8.54 3.43
N ALA A 142 7.29 9.46 4.39
CA ALA A 142 7.96 10.75 4.20
C ALA A 142 9.42 10.58 3.75
#